data_AF-A0A537G009-F1
#
_entry.id   AF-A0A537G009-F1
#
_cell.length_a   1.000
_cell.length_b   1.000
_cell.length_c   1.000
_cell.angle_alpha   90.00
_cell.angle_beta   90.00
_cell.angle_gamma   90.00
#
_symmetry.space_group_name_H-M   'P 1'
#
loop_
_entity.id
_entity.type
_entity.pdbx_description
1 polymer ?
#
loop_
_entity_poly.entity_id
_entity_poly.type
_entity_poly.pdbx_seq_one_letter_code
_entity_poly.pdbx_strand_id
1 'polypeptide(L)' 'KHEKDVENGETVLRAERYYGKIQRGFTLGQEVDEATAQAKYNDGVLELTLPKKAVAAAKRLTVH' A
#
# COMPACT_ATOMS: atom_id res chain seq x y z
N LYS A 1 10.35 -22.01 20.70
CA LYS A 1 9.11 -21.96 21.51
C LYS A 1 8.75 -20.47 21.66
N HIS A 2 7.78 -19.96 20.89
CA HIS A 2 7.30 -18.58 21.02
C HIS A 2 5.98 -18.65 21.81
N GLU A 3 6.09 -18.76 23.13
CA GLU A 3 4.96 -18.49 24.03
C GLU A 3 4.80 -16.97 24.07
N LYS A 4 3.61 -16.48 23.73
CA LYS A 4 3.20 -15.11 24.03
C LYS A 4 2.06 -15.24 25.03
N ASP A 5 2.37 -14.93 26.29
CA ASP A 5 1.36 -14.81 27.33
C ASP A 5 0.43 -13.67 26.95
N VAL A 6 -0.85 -13.98 26.77
CA VAL A 6 -1.88 -12.97 26.57
C VAL A 6 -2.40 -12.62 27.96
N GLU A 7 -2.23 -11.35 28.29
CA GLU A 7 -2.86 -10.64 29.40
C GLU A 7 -4.28 -11.22 29.64
N ASN A 8 -4.50 -11.85 30.82
CA ASN A 8 -5.70 -12.60 31.28
C ASN A 8 -5.55 -14.12 31.51
N GLY A 9 -4.33 -14.68 31.50
CA GLY A 9 -4.08 -16.03 32.06
C GLY A 9 -4.37 -17.20 31.11
N GLU A 10 -4.63 -16.92 29.83
CA GLU A 10 -4.73 -17.93 28.77
C GLU A 10 -3.41 -18.04 27.99
N THR A 11 -2.81 -19.23 27.99
CA THR A 11 -1.58 -19.51 27.24
C THR A 11 -1.88 -19.80 25.78
N VAL A 12 -1.33 -18.99 24.87
CA VAL A 12 -1.38 -19.28 23.44
C VAL A 12 -0.42 -20.41 23.09
N LEU A 13 -0.96 -21.59 22.80
CA LEU A 13 -0.16 -22.78 22.45
C LEU A 13 0.48 -22.68 21.06
N ARG A 14 -0.16 -21.98 20.12
CA ARG A 14 0.31 -21.82 18.74
C ARG A 14 -0.28 -20.56 18.10
N ALA A 15 0.58 -19.76 17.48
CA ALA A 15 0.20 -18.65 16.62
C ALA A 15 0.84 -18.82 15.24
N GLU A 16 0.02 -18.88 14.20
CA GLU A 16 0.47 -19.02 12.81
C GLU A 16 0.27 -17.74 12.01
N ARG A 17 -0.64 -16.89 12.48
CA ARG A 17 -0.92 -15.59 11.88
C ARG A 17 -0.06 -14.52 12.53
N TYR A 18 0.59 -13.72 11.69
CA TYR A 18 1.28 -12.52 12.13
C TYR A 18 0.27 -11.47 12.58
N TYR A 19 0.57 -10.76 13.66
CA TYR A 19 -0.23 -9.66 14.17
C TYR A 19 0.70 -8.51 14.58
N GLY A 20 0.22 -7.27 14.45
CA GLY A 20 0.98 -6.07 14.74
C GLY A 20 0.77 -4.97 13.70
N LYS A 21 1.45 -3.83 13.90
CA LYS A 21 1.46 -2.71 12.94
C LYS A 21 2.31 -3.07 11.73
N ILE A 22 1.84 -2.70 10.54
CA ILE A 22 2.53 -2.95 9.28
C ILE A 22 2.57 -1.68 8.43
N GLN A 23 3.70 -1.47 7.74
CA GLN A 23 3.87 -0.44 6.73
C GLN A 23 4.53 -1.05 5.49
N ARG A 24 4.17 -0.53 4.31
CA ARG A 24 4.77 -0.86 3.01
C ARG A 24 4.97 0.42 2.22
N GLY A 25 6.06 0.51 1.47
CA GLY A 25 6.34 1.59 0.54
C GLY A 25 6.72 1.00 -0.82
N PHE A 26 6.29 1.66 -1.89
CA PHE A 26 6.54 1.24 -3.27
C PHE A 26 7.11 2.42 -4.06
N THR A 27 8.10 2.14 -4.92
CA THR A 27 8.58 3.10 -5.91
C THR A 27 7.88 2.81 -7.23
N LEU A 28 7.29 3.82 -7.84
CA LEU A 28 6.56 3.72 -9.10
C LEU A 28 7.41 4.30 -10.23
N GLY A 29 7.32 3.71 -11.41
CA GLY A 29 8.11 4.14 -12.59
C GLY A 29 7.62 5.45 -13.24
N GLN A 30 6.52 6.02 -12.78
CA GLN A 30 5.98 7.30 -13.26
C GLN A 30 5.21 8.00 -12.15
N GLU A 31 4.94 9.29 -12.34
CA GLU A 31 4.11 10.06 -11.43
C GLU A 31 2.64 9.60 -11.47
N VAL A 32 2.00 9.62 -10.31
CA VAL A 32 0.58 9.27 -10.11
C VAL A 32 -0.24 10.54 -9.95
N ASP A 33 -1.43 10.55 -10.52
CA ASP A 33 -2.42 11.58 -10.25
C ASP A 33 -3.10 11.31 -8.90
N GLU A 34 -2.60 11.98 -7.86
CA GLU A 34 -3.08 11.83 -6.48
C GLU A 34 -4.55 12.28 -6.32
N ALA A 35 -5.02 13.21 -7.15
CA ALA A 35 -6.37 13.76 -7.03
C ALA A 35 -7.44 12.74 -7.43
N THR A 36 -7.09 11.76 -8.27
CA THR A 36 -8.01 10.75 -8.82
C THR A 36 -7.70 9.32 -8.37
N ALA A 37 -6.68 9.15 -7.52
CA ALA A 37 -6.35 7.89 -6.90
C ALA A 37 -7.49 7.37 -6.01
N GLN A 38 -7.71 6.06 -6.04
CA GLN A 38 -8.82 5.40 -5.35
C GLN A 38 -8.33 4.17 -4.60
N ALA A 39 -8.99 3.85 -3.49
CA ALA A 39 -8.73 2.67 -2.69
C ALA A 39 -10.04 1.95 -2.35
N LYS A 40 -9.99 0.61 -2.33
CA LYS A 40 -11.11 -0.25 -1.90
C LYS A 40 -10.57 -1.34 -1.00
N TYR A 41 -11.30 -1.65 0.08
CA TYR A 41 -10.96 -2.74 0.98
C TYR A 41 -12.13 -3.72 1.07
N ASN A 42 -11.98 -4.87 0.44
CA ASN A 42 -13.01 -5.89 0.37
C ASN A 42 -12.38 -7.26 0.69
N ASP A 43 -13.07 -8.07 1.50
CA ASP A 43 -12.69 -9.45 1.80
C ASP A 43 -11.24 -9.65 2.27
N GLY A 44 -10.70 -8.68 3.03
CA GLY A 44 -9.34 -8.75 3.57
C GLY A 44 -8.25 -8.26 2.62
N VAL A 45 -8.61 -7.73 1.44
CA VAL A 45 -7.67 -7.26 0.42
C VAL A 45 -7.84 -5.75 0.21
N LEU A 46 -6.72 -5.01 0.28
CA LEU A 46 -6.64 -3.61 -0.09
C LEU A 46 -6.25 -3.50 -1.56
N GLU A 47 -7.15 -2.99 -2.39
CA GLU A 47 -6.93 -2.64 -3.79
C GLU A 47 -6.69 -1.14 -3.93
N LEU A 48 -5.62 -0.76 -4.65
CA LEU A 48 -5.27 0.63 -4.95
C LEU A 48 -5.28 0.84 -6.47
N THR A 49 -6.10 1.78 -6.92
CA THR A 49 -6.10 2.25 -8.31
C THR A 49 -5.35 3.58 -8.35
N LEU A 50 -4.18 3.58 -8.99
CA LEU A 50 -3.27 4.73 -9.08
C LEU A 50 -3.14 5.20 -10.53
N PRO A 51 -3.97 6.17 -10.97
CA PRO A 51 -3.91 6.70 -12.33
C PRO A 51 -2.56 7.38 -12.59
N LYS A 52 -2.01 7.19 -13.79
CA LYS A 52 -0.79 7.88 -14.20
C LYS A 52 -1.08 9.36 -14.41
N LYS A 53 -0.16 10.26 -14.03
CA LYS A 53 -0.27 11.66 -14.47
C LYS A 53 -0.19 11.73 -16.00
N ALA A 54 -1.03 12.57 -16.58
CA ALA A 54 -0.96 12.87 -17.99
C ALA A 54 0.38 13.59 -18.29
N VAL A 55 1.10 13.09 -19.30
CA VAL A 55 2.31 13.77 -19.78
C VAL A 55 1.85 15.00 -20.56
N ALA A 56 2.37 16.18 -20.21
CA ALA A 56 2.09 17.39 -20.97
C ALA A 56 2.50 17.18 -22.44
N ALA A 57 1.64 17.57 -23.37
CA ALA A 57 1.93 17.47 -24.79
C ALA A 57 3.26 18.18 -25.09
N ALA A 58 4.14 17.50 -25.84
CA ALA A 58 5.45 18.05 -26.19
C ALA A 58 5.30 19.42 -26.86
N LYS A 59 5.93 20.43 -26.28
CA LYS A 59 5.90 21.79 -26.81
C LYS A 59 6.92 21.88 -27.95
N ARG A 60 6.48 22.17 -29.17
CA ARG A 60 7.38 22.41 -30.30
C ARG A 60 8.14 23.71 -30.05
N LEU A 61 9.45 23.63 -29.90
CA LEU A 61 10.33 24.79 -29.82
C LEU A 61 10.76 25.20 -31.23
N THR A 62 10.61 26.48 -31.57
CA THR A 62 11.15 27.05 -32.81
C THR A 62 12.61 27.43 -32.55
N VAL A 63 13.54 26.84 -33.29
CA VAL A 63 14.95 27.25 -33.30
C VAL A 63 15.11 28.35 -34.35
N HIS A 64 15.72 29.47 -33.95
CA HIS A 64 16.09 30.59 -34.83
C HIS A 64 17.58 30.54 -35.14
#